data_AF-A0A368JWG2-F1
#
_entry.id   AF-A0A368JWG2-F1
#
_cell.length_a   1.000
_cell.length_b   1.000
_cell.length_c   1.000
_cell.angle_alpha   90.00
_cell.angle_beta   90.00
_cell.angle_gamma   90.00
#
_symmetry.space_group_name_H-M   'P 1'
#
loop_
_entity.id
_entity.type
_entity.pdbx_description
1 polymer ?
#
loop_
_entity_poly.entity_id
_entity_poly.type
_entity_poly.pdbx_seq_one_letter_code
_entity_poly.pdbx_strand_id
1 'polypeptide(L)' 'MTPQQPTIIETPDAFIVNGILVAKMKRGQSNSYDPAIIKAVGADLFFELVGPKEPLPIPDLGFTDAEWDEMERQVRED' A
#
# COMPACT_ATOMS: atom_id res chain seq x y z
N MET A 1 22.73 19.35 4.48
CA MET A 1 22.93 18.24 3.52
C MET A 1 21.63 18.09 2.77
N THR A 2 21.61 18.35 1.46
CA THR A 2 20.44 18.07 0.62
C THR A 2 20.28 16.55 0.57
N PRO A 3 19.11 15.98 0.91
CA PRO A 3 18.92 14.54 0.75
C PRO A 3 19.11 14.21 -0.74
N GLN A 4 20.01 13.28 -1.04
CA GLN A 4 20.15 12.79 -2.42
C GLN A 4 18.83 12.13 -2.81
N GLN A 5 18.28 12.56 -3.95
CA GLN A 5 17.05 12.00 -4.48
C GLN A 5 17.34 10.57 -4.98
N PRO A 6 16.55 9.57 -4.56
CA PRO A 6 16.79 8.19 -4.94
C PRO A 6 16.64 8.02 -6.45
N THR A 7 17.50 7.21 -7.06
CA THR A 7 17.37 6.82 -8.46
C THR A 7 16.35 5.71 -8.58
N ILE A 8 15.32 5.91 -9.41
CA ILE A 8 14.22 4.97 -9.58
C ILE A 8 14.10 4.63 -11.07
N ILE A 9 14.12 3.34 -11.39
CA ILE A 9 13.82 2.83 -12.73
C ILE A 9 12.57 1.95 -12.64
N GLU A 10 11.56 2.24 -13.43
CA GLU A 10 10.34 1.45 -13.49
C GLU A 10 10.39 0.43 -14.64
N THR A 11 10.01 -0.80 -14.34
CA THR A 11 9.80 -1.88 -15.32
C THR A 11 8.34 -2.35 -15.25
N PRO A 12 7.89 -3.22 -16.17
CA PRO A 12 6.52 -3.74 -16.12
C PRO A 12 6.16 -4.40 -14.78
N ASP A 13 7.11 -5.13 -14.18
CA ASP A 13 6.87 -5.97 -13.00
C ASP A 13 7.50 -5.44 -11.70
N ALA A 14 8.37 -4.44 -11.77
CA ALA A 14 9.15 -3.98 -10.61
C ALA A 14 9.58 -2.51 -10.70
N PHE A 15 10.06 -2.00 -9.57
CA PHE A 15 10.85 -0.79 -9.47
C PHE A 15 12.27 -1.15 -9.07
N ILE A 16 13.26 -0.44 -9.60
CA ILE A 16 14.66 -0.56 -9.19
C ILE A 16 15.03 0.74 -8.48
N VAL A 17 15.23 0.68 -7.17
CA VAL A 17 15.51 1.84 -6.32
C VAL A 17 16.97 1.75 -5.85
N ASN A 18 17.83 2.64 -6.33
CA ASN A 18 19.27 2.63 -6.03
C ASN A 18 19.92 1.23 -6.26
N GLY A 19 19.45 0.49 -7.28
CA GLY A 19 19.91 -0.86 -7.60
C GLY A 19 19.18 -2.00 -6.86
N ILE A 20 18.24 -1.68 -5.96
CA ILE A 20 17.43 -2.65 -5.22
C ILE A 20 16.15 -2.94 -5.99
N LEU A 21 15.86 -4.21 -6.24
CA LEU A 21 14.63 -4.63 -6.91
C LEU A 21 13.45 -4.68 -5.92
N VAL A 22 12.37 -4.00 -6.26
CA VAL A 22 11.10 -3.96 -5.53
C VAL A 22 10.00 -4.42 -6.46
N ALA A 23 9.45 -5.61 -6.22
CA ALA A 23 8.35 -6.13 -7.05
C ALA A 23 7.07 -5.29 -6.91
N LYS A 24 6.35 -5.05 -8.00
CA LYS A 24 5.04 -4.39 -7.95
C LYS A 24 4.01 -5.31 -7.29
N MET A 25 3.10 -4.72 -6.51
CA MET A 25 2.00 -5.48 -5.94
C MET A 25 1.10 -6.02 -7.05
N LYS A 26 0.80 -7.32 -7.00
CA LYS A 26 -0.19 -7.95 -7.87
C LYS A 26 -1.55 -7.95 -7.17
N ARG A 27 -2.59 -7.46 -7.87
CA ARG A 27 -3.98 -7.51 -7.39
C ARG A 27 -4.43 -8.97 -7.25
N GLY A 28 -5.19 -9.26 -6.18
CA GLY A 28 -5.78 -10.57 -5.93
C GLY A 28 -4.79 -11.65 -5.46
N GLN A 29 -3.56 -11.29 -5.10
CA GLN A 29 -2.56 -12.22 -4.59
C GLN A 29 -1.98 -11.71 -3.27
N SER A 30 -1.50 -12.64 -2.44
CA SER A 30 -0.70 -12.29 -1.28
C SER A 30 0.67 -11.79 -1.75
N ASN A 31 0.95 -10.51 -1.54
CA ASN A 31 2.25 -9.92 -1.82
C ASN A 31 3.09 -9.97 -0.54
N SER A 32 4.20 -10.69 -0.58
CA SER A 32 5.15 -10.77 0.53
C SER A 32 6.43 -10.06 0.15
N TYR A 33 6.92 -9.20 1.04
CA TYR A 33 8.17 -8.45 0.87
C TYR A 33 9.12 -8.77 2.01
N ASP A 34 10.41 -8.90 1.69
CA ASP A 34 11.45 -9.00 2.71
C ASP A 34 11.57 -7.66 3.47
N PRO A 35 11.46 -7.64 4.81
CA PRO A 35 11.66 -6.45 5.61
C PRO A 35 12.99 -5.72 5.35
N ALA A 36 14.04 -6.44 4.93
CA ALA A 36 15.32 -5.86 4.57
C ALA A 36 15.22 -4.91 3.36
N ILE A 37 14.36 -5.24 2.38
CA ILE A 37 14.10 -4.38 1.22
C ILE A 37 13.41 -3.10 1.65
N ILE A 38 12.37 -3.20 2.49
CA ILE A 38 11.62 -2.05 3.01
C ILE A 38 12.56 -1.11 3.78
N LYS A 39 13.44 -1.67 4.61
CA LYS A 39 14.43 -0.89 5.37
C LYS A 39 15.45 -0.20 4.48
N ALA A 40 15.91 -0.85 3.42
CA ALA A 40 16.91 -0.30 2.51
C ALA A 40 16.35 0.78 1.58
N VAL A 41 15.07 0.68 1.20
CA VAL A 41 14.35 1.66 0.37
C VAL A 41 13.84 2.84 1.21
N GLY A 42 13.47 2.57 2.47
CA GLY A 42 12.73 3.49 3.32
C GLY A 42 11.23 3.24 3.20
N ALA A 43 10.53 3.17 4.33
CA ALA A 43 9.12 2.77 4.37
C ALA A 43 8.21 3.68 3.55
N ASP A 44 8.37 5.00 3.67
CA ASP A 44 7.53 5.97 2.97
C ASP A 44 7.63 5.81 1.45
N LEU A 45 8.87 5.80 0.92
CA LEU A 45 9.11 5.61 -0.51
C LEU A 45 8.66 4.23 -0.98
N PHE A 46 8.88 3.20 -0.18
CA PHE A 46 8.43 1.84 -0.49
C PHE A 46 6.91 1.80 -0.69
N PHE A 47 6.14 2.31 0.27
CA PHE A 47 4.67 2.34 0.19
C PHE A 47 4.16 3.27 -0.89
N GLU A 48 4.84 4.38 -1.14
CA GLU A 48 4.53 5.23 -2.29
C GLU A 48 4.66 4.43 -3.58
N LEU A 49 5.74 3.67 -3.78
CA LEU A 49 5.98 2.92 -5.02
C LEU A 49 5.00 1.77 -5.22
N VAL A 50 4.82 0.91 -4.21
CA VAL A 50 4.06 -0.33 -4.37
C VAL A 50 2.56 -0.20 -4.05
N GLY A 51 2.18 0.87 -3.33
CA GLY A 51 0.82 1.10 -2.89
C GLY A 51 -0.14 1.40 -4.05
N PRO A 52 -1.44 1.09 -3.88
CA PRO A 52 -2.44 1.46 -4.86
C PRO A 52 -2.48 2.99 -5.01
N LYS A 53 -2.31 3.45 -6.26
CA LYS A 53 -2.33 4.89 -6.61
C LYS A 53 -3.74 5.48 -6.61
N GLU A 54 -4.72 4.61 -6.81
CA GLU A 54 -6.13 4.94 -6.73
C GLU A 54 -6.72 4.34 -5.46
N PRO A 55 -7.70 5.00 -4.83
CA PRO A 55 -8.45 4.42 -3.72
C PRO A 55 -8.96 3.02 -4.07
N LEU A 56 -8.83 2.09 -3.13
CA LEU A 56 -9.43 0.78 -3.30
C LEU A 56 -10.96 0.95 -3.29
N PRO A 57 -11.68 0.42 -4.29
CA PRO A 57 -13.13 0.44 -4.25
C PRO A 57 -13.56 -0.35 -3.01
N ILE A 58 -14.29 0.30 -2.12
CA ILE A 58 -14.93 -0.38 -1.00
C ILE A 58 -16.08 -1.17 -1.63
N PRO A 59 -16.07 -2.52 -1.55
CA PRO A 59 -17.18 -3.30 -2.07
C PRO A 59 -18.43 -2.93 -1.28
N ASP A 60 -19.57 -2.87 -1.97
CA ASP A 60 -20.85 -2.85 -1.29
C ASP A 60 -21.00 -4.21 -0.58
N LEU A 61 -20.96 -4.17 0.75
CA LEU A 61 -21.08 -5.36 1.59
C LEU A 61 -22.56 -5.76 1.78
N GLY A 62 -23.51 -5.00 1.21
CA GLY A 62 -24.93 -5.28 1.26
C GLY A 62 -25.58 -4.93 2.60
N PHE A 63 -24.90 -4.15 3.44
CA PHE A 63 -25.45 -3.68 4.70
C PHE A 63 -26.60 -2.71 4.46
N THR A 64 -27.70 -2.95 5.14
CA THR A 64 -28.82 -2.03 5.22
C THR A 64 -28.46 -0.82 6.08
N ASP A 65 -29.18 0.29 5.88
CA ASP A 65 -28.99 1.50 6.70
C ASP A 65 -29.13 1.21 8.21
N ALA A 66 -30.02 0.28 8.59
CA ALA A 66 -30.20 -0.13 9.98
C ALA A 66 -28.99 -0.88 10.57
N GLU A 67 -28.29 -1.68 9.75
CA GLU A 67 -27.06 -2.37 10.18
C GLU A 67 -25.89 -1.40 10.29
N TRP A 68 -25.85 -0.37 9.44
CA TRP A 68 -24.89 0.73 9.55
C TRP A 68 -25.08 1.55 10.82
N ASP A 69 -26.32 1.95 11.12
CA ASP A 69 -26.64 2.73 12.32
C ASP A 69 -26.28 1.97 13.61
N GLU A 70 -26.53 0.66 13.64
CA GLU A 70 -26.17 -0.21 14.76
C GLU A 70 -24.64 -0.30 14.94
N MET A 71 -23.89 -0.48 13.85
CA MET A 71 -22.42 -0.47 13.91
C MET A 71 -21.88 0.89 14.36
N GLU A 72 -22.41 2.00 13.85
CA GLU A 72 -21.96 3.34 14.24
C GLU A 72 -22.22 3.61 15.72
N ARG A 73 -23.34 3.14 16.26
CA ARG A 73 -23.63 3.23 17.70
C ARG A 73 -22.57 2.49 18.53
N GLN A 74 -22.23 1.25 18.16
CA GLN A 74 -21.23 0.45 18.87
C GLN A 74 -19.85 1.12 18.88
N VAL A 75 -19.43 1.70 17.76
CA VAL A 75 -18.12 2.40 17.65
C VAL A 75 -18.05 3.67 18.50
N ARG A 76 -19.18 4.35 18.74
CA ARG A 76 -19.23 5.58 19.55
C ARG A 76 -19.36 5.34 21.05
N GLU A 77 -19.84 4.17 21.44
CA GLU A 77 -20.06 3.79 22.84
C GLU A 77 -18.86 3.06 23.48
N ASP A 78 -17.90 2.58 22.68
CA ASP A 78 -16.57 2.07 23.09
C ASP A 78 -15.49 3.18 23.13
#